data_AF-K7V5F7-F1
#
_entry.id   AF-K7V5F7-F1
#
_cell.length_a   1.000
_cell.length_b   1.000
_cell.length_c   1.000
_cell.angle_alpha   90.00
_cell.angle_beta   90.00
_cell.angle_gamma   90.00
#
_symmetry.space_group_name_H-M   'P 1'
#
loop_
_entity.id
_entity.type
_entity.pdbx_description
1 polymer ?
#
loop_
_entity_poly.entity_id
_entity_poly.type
_entity_poly.pdbx_seq_one_letter_code
_entity_poly.pdbx_strand_id
1 'polypeptide(L)'
;MGGLAVSAFVLFSWVLFLSCIFSVDGLSKVRGVNLGGWLVIEGWIKPSLFDGIPNGDMLDGTQVQIRSVVLNKYVSAANGGGSNVTVDRDVASTWETFWLWRVSDNEFQLRCLGGQFLTSNSEDGLILATSKHPLSTETFSIERNARRVHIRLLNGGYVQATNDHLLISTYQFQPGWDNNLATFELVIVANNLHGDYQLANGYGPDKAKMVLEEHRRSFITAKDFDFLSRHGINTVRIPVGWWITQDPYPPSPFVGGSLAALDLAFSWAQYAVPPNSSLQYLISLTFPDAIFTSVGLDLMV
;
A
#
# COMPACT_ATOMS: atom_id res chain seq x y z
N MET A 1 6.86 -13.75 -44.84
CA MET A 1 5.61 -12.98 -44.65
C MET A 1 5.52 -12.47 -43.21
N GLY A 2 6.49 -11.65 -42.79
CA GLY A 2 6.52 -11.06 -41.46
C GLY A 2 7.28 -9.74 -41.59
N GLY A 3 6.64 -8.62 -41.29
CA GLY A 3 7.25 -7.29 -41.48
C GLY A 3 6.28 -6.12 -41.58
N LEU A 4 4.96 -6.35 -41.64
CA LEU A 4 3.98 -5.26 -41.81
C LEU A 4 3.05 -5.01 -40.60
N ALA A 5 3.12 -5.82 -39.54
CA ALA A 5 2.22 -5.68 -38.38
C ALA A 5 2.80 -4.90 -37.19
N VAL A 6 4.13 -4.66 -37.14
CA VAL A 6 4.77 -3.99 -35.99
C VAL A 6 4.77 -2.46 -36.11
N SER A 7 4.60 -1.92 -37.32
CA SER A 7 4.63 -0.47 -37.54
C SER A 7 3.30 0.25 -37.21
N ALA A 8 2.18 -0.47 -37.07
CA ALA A 8 0.87 0.14 -36.84
C ALA A 8 0.60 0.42 -35.34
N PHE A 9 1.21 -0.35 -34.43
CA PHE A 9 0.99 -0.19 -32.98
C PHE A 9 1.80 0.95 -32.37
N VAL A 10 2.97 1.27 -32.94
CA VAL A 10 3.82 2.38 -32.45
C VAL A 10 3.25 3.75 -32.88
N LEU A 11 2.55 3.82 -34.01
CA LEU A 11 1.91 5.05 -34.48
C LEU A 11 0.60 5.37 -33.75
N PHE A 12 -0.11 4.37 -33.20
CA PHE A 12 -1.34 4.62 -32.44
C PHE A 12 -1.08 5.13 -31.01
N SER A 13 0.08 4.81 -30.43
CA SER A 13 0.50 5.32 -29.12
C SER A 13 0.93 6.79 -29.15
N TRP A 14 1.36 7.30 -30.31
CA TRP A 14 1.70 8.72 -30.46
C TRP A 14 0.49 9.61 -30.79
N VAL A 15 -0.57 9.05 -31.37
CA VAL A 15 -1.80 9.80 -31.68
C VAL A 15 -2.71 9.96 -30.45
N LEU A 16 -2.66 9.03 -29.48
CA LEU A 16 -3.41 9.15 -28.21
C LEU A 16 -2.70 9.99 -27.13
N PHE A 17 -1.44 10.39 -27.34
CA PHE A 17 -0.78 11.44 -26.55
C PHE A 17 -1.08 12.86 -27.05
N LEU A 18 -1.87 12.99 -28.12
CA LEU A 18 -2.28 14.24 -28.74
C LEU A 18 -3.79 14.52 -28.58
N SER A 19 -4.44 13.91 -27.58
CA SER A 19 -5.79 14.29 -27.19
C SER A 19 -5.77 15.56 -26.34
N CYS A 20 -6.14 16.67 -26.98
CA CYS A 20 -6.48 17.97 -26.40
C CYS A 20 -5.32 18.75 -25.75
N ILE A 21 -4.33 19.13 -26.55
CA ILE A 21 -3.75 20.47 -26.35
C ILE A 21 -4.82 21.45 -26.84
N PHE A 22 -5.65 21.96 -25.93
CA PHE A 22 -6.27 23.26 -26.18
C PHE A 22 -5.12 24.24 -26.37
N SER A 23 -4.95 24.76 -27.60
CA SER A 23 -4.08 25.90 -27.84
C SER A 23 -4.51 26.98 -26.85
N VAL A 24 -3.62 27.34 -25.93
CA VAL A 24 -3.84 28.42 -24.98
C VAL A 24 -3.56 29.73 -25.72
N ASP A 25 -4.42 30.05 -26.69
CA ASP A 25 -4.44 31.37 -27.31
C ASP A 25 -5.03 32.36 -26.30
N GLY A 26 -4.18 32.91 -25.43
CA GLY A 26 -4.54 34.02 -24.54
C GLY A 26 -3.87 34.12 -23.17
N LEU A 27 -3.11 33.13 -22.68
CA LEU A 27 -2.39 33.24 -21.40
C LEU A 27 -0.95 33.70 -21.61
N SER A 28 -0.60 34.91 -21.19
CA SER A 28 0.78 35.43 -21.26
C SER A 28 1.75 34.76 -20.28
N LYS A 29 1.23 34.11 -19.22
CA LYS A 29 2.03 33.37 -18.22
C LYS A 29 1.19 32.33 -17.47
N VAL A 30 1.65 31.08 -17.43
CA VAL A 30 1.06 30.00 -16.64
C VAL A 30 1.69 29.98 -15.25
N ARG A 31 0.87 29.93 -14.20
CA ARG A 31 1.29 29.76 -12.81
C ARG A 31 0.49 28.62 -12.22
N GLY A 32 1.16 27.48 -12.03
CA GLY A 32 0.54 26.23 -11.62
C GLY A 32 0.92 25.81 -10.21
N VAL A 33 0.01 25.11 -9.53
CA VAL A 33 0.27 24.38 -8.28
C VAL A 33 -0.19 22.93 -8.40
N ASN A 34 0.36 22.04 -7.57
CA ASN A 34 -0.07 20.64 -7.49
C ASN A 34 -0.93 20.45 -6.24
N LEU A 35 -2.11 19.84 -6.39
CA LEU A 35 -3.03 19.49 -5.30
C LEU A 35 -2.76 18.05 -4.84
N GLY A 36 -1.51 17.80 -4.43
CA GLY A 36 -1.07 16.51 -3.89
C GLY A 36 -1.76 16.17 -2.56
N GLY A 37 -1.86 14.88 -2.26
CA GLY A 37 -2.53 14.39 -1.06
C GLY A 37 -4.05 14.57 -1.02
N TRP A 38 -4.72 15.03 -2.10
CA TRP A 38 -6.18 15.24 -2.12
C TRP A 38 -6.97 14.01 -2.60
N LEU A 39 -6.96 13.73 -3.91
CA LEU A 39 -7.67 12.58 -4.49
C LEU A 39 -6.83 11.30 -4.48
N VAL A 40 -5.50 11.44 -4.46
CA VAL A 40 -4.54 10.39 -4.18
C VAL A 40 -3.90 10.74 -2.84
N ILE A 41 -3.98 9.83 -1.88
CA ILE A 41 -3.46 10.02 -0.53
C ILE A 41 -1.97 9.77 -0.51
N GLU A 42 -1.28 10.66 0.19
CA GLU A 42 0.16 10.59 0.42
C GLU A 42 0.41 10.79 1.91
N GLY A 43 0.81 9.74 2.62
CA GLY A 43 1.02 9.78 4.07
C GLY A 43 2.10 10.77 4.51
N TRP A 44 3.04 11.13 3.64
CA TRP A 44 4.02 12.18 3.93
C TRP A 44 3.41 13.60 3.87
N ILE A 45 2.32 13.82 3.13
CA ILE A 45 1.57 15.09 3.10
C ILE A 45 0.57 15.15 4.25
N LYS A 46 -0.19 14.06 4.46
CA LYS A 46 -1.22 13.99 5.49
C LYS A 46 -1.07 12.71 6.34
N PRO A 47 -0.04 12.66 7.21
CA PRO A 47 0.23 11.47 8.02
C PRO A 47 -0.91 11.14 8.98
N SER A 48 -1.60 12.18 9.48
CA SER A 48 -2.68 12.01 10.45
C SER A 48 -3.88 11.22 9.94
N LEU A 49 -3.98 10.93 8.64
CA LEU A 49 -4.99 10.02 8.12
C LEU A 49 -4.78 8.58 8.61
N PHE A 50 -3.55 8.21 8.96
CA PHE A 50 -3.17 6.84 9.33
C PHE A 50 -3.17 6.60 10.85
N ASP A 51 -3.22 7.65 11.67
CA ASP A 51 -3.09 7.58 13.15
C ASP A 51 -4.13 6.68 13.83
N GLY A 52 -5.32 6.55 13.23
CA GLY A 52 -6.42 5.76 13.77
C GLY A 52 -6.39 4.27 13.42
N ILE A 53 -5.37 3.80 12.70
CA ILE A 53 -5.23 2.41 12.25
C ILE A 53 -4.60 1.56 13.37
N PRO A 54 -5.28 0.50 13.85
CA PRO A 54 -4.68 -0.44 14.81
C PRO A 54 -3.42 -1.08 14.24
N ASN A 55 -2.34 -1.16 15.02
CA ASN A 55 -1.03 -1.63 14.52
C ASN A 55 -0.59 -0.87 13.24
N GLY A 56 -0.76 0.46 13.22
CA GLY A 56 -0.44 1.30 12.05
C GLY A 56 1.03 1.33 11.64
N ASP A 57 1.94 0.75 12.43
CA ASP A 57 3.33 0.48 12.06
C ASP A 57 3.51 -0.85 11.27
N MET A 58 2.44 -1.61 11.07
CA MET A 58 2.36 -2.90 10.38
C MET A 58 1.36 -2.86 9.21
N LEU A 59 1.50 -1.88 8.32
CA LEU A 59 0.67 -1.75 7.11
C LEU A 59 1.19 -2.63 5.97
N ASP A 60 0.39 -2.83 4.93
CA ASP A 60 0.79 -3.62 3.76
C ASP A 60 2.11 -3.14 3.14
N GLY A 61 3.04 -4.07 2.97
CA GLY A 61 4.39 -3.84 2.45
C GLY A 61 5.40 -3.39 3.52
N THR A 62 5.00 -3.28 4.79
CA THR A 62 5.94 -3.05 5.90
C THR A 62 6.96 -4.18 5.95
N GLN A 63 8.24 -3.81 6.00
CA GLN A 63 9.34 -4.76 6.13
C GLN A 63 9.63 -5.01 7.60
N VAL A 64 9.67 -6.29 7.99
CA VAL A 64 9.90 -6.73 9.35
C VAL A 64 10.98 -7.79 9.44
N GLN A 65 11.66 -7.81 10.57
CA GLN A 65 12.58 -8.87 10.98
C GLN A 65 12.10 -9.48 12.29
N ILE A 66 12.21 -10.79 12.40
CA ILE A 66 11.74 -11.54 13.58
C ILE A 66 12.94 -12.25 14.20
N ARG A 67 13.18 -12.03 15.49
CA ARG A 67 14.30 -12.62 16.23
C ARG A 67 13.79 -13.46 17.40
N SER A 68 14.27 -14.69 17.53
CA SER A 68 14.00 -15.50 18.72
C SER A 68 14.72 -14.91 19.93
N VAL A 69 13.98 -14.71 21.01
CA VAL A 69 14.54 -14.19 22.28
C VAL A 69 15.46 -15.23 22.93
N VAL A 70 15.11 -16.52 22.86
CA VAL A 70 15.87 -17.60 23.52
C VAL A 70 17.12 -17.95 22.72
N LEU A 71 17.01 -18.11 21.40
CA LEU A 71 18.15 -18.48 20.57
C LEU A 71 19.05 -17.30 20.24
N ASN A 72 18.53 -16.06 20.39
CA ASN A 72 19.20 -14.84 19.99
C ASN A 72 19.52 -14.79 18.47
N LYS A 73 18.75 -15.51 17.65
CA LYS A 73 18.91 -15.65 16.20
C LYS A 73 17.68 -15.13 15.44
N TYR A 74 17.88 -14.71 14.20
CA TYR A 74 16.82 -14.27 13.30
C TYR A 74 16.19 -15.41 12.54
N VAL A 75 14.89 -15.27 12.30
CA VAL A 75 14.11 -16.11 11.40
C VAL A 75 14.56 -15.82 9.97
N SER A 76 14.85 -16.87 9.19
CA SER A 76 15.41 -16.76 7.85
C SER A 76 14.69 -17.68 6.87
N ALA A 77 14.28 -17.10 5.74
CA ALA A 77 13.86 -17.81 4.55
C ALA A 77 15.03 -17.85 3.56
N ALA A 78 15.93 -18.81 3.74
CA ALA A 78 17.15 -18.93 2.95
C ALA A 78 16.85 -18.98 1.44
N ASN A 79 17.76 -18.43 0.63
CA ASN A 79 17.58 -18.24 -0.82
C ASN A 79 16.33 -17.42 -1.21
N GLY A 80 15.76 -16.67 -0.26
CA GLY A 80 14.55 -15.87 -0.46
C GLY A 80 13.24 -16.66 -0.37
N GLY A 81 13.28 -17.95 -0.03
CA GLY A 81 12.11 -18.83 0.05
C GLY A 81 12.28 -20.13 -0.75
N GLY A 82 11.20 -20.89 -0.89
CA GLY A 82 11.14 -22.17 -1.60
C GLY A 82 11.51 -23.39 -0.75
N SER A 83 11.76 -23.23 0.54
CA SER A 83 12.13 -24.31 1.47
C SER A 83 11.60 -24.05 2.89
N ASN A 84 12.13 -24.77 3.88
CA ASN A 84 11.80 -24.57 5.28
C ASN A 84 12.35 -23.24 5.80
N VAL A 85 11.68 -22.68 6.81
CA VAL A 85 12.13 -21.49 7.52
C VAL A 85 12.94 -21.91 8.75
N THR A 86 14.09 -21.25 8.94
CA THR A 86 15.04 -21.58 10.01
C THR A 86 15.25 -20.39 10.95
N VAL A 87 15.84 -20.64 12.12
CA VAL A 87 16.13 -19.62 13.14
C VAL A 87 17.59 -19.74 13.60
N ASP A 88 18.52 -19.44 12.69
CA ASP A 88 19.95 -19.73 12.85
C ASP A 88 20.88 -18.54 12.54
N ARG A 89 20.33 -17.39 12.10
CA ARG A 89 21.14 -16.24 11.65
C ARG A 89 21.48 -15.27 12.78
N ASP A 90 22.74 -14.89 12.91
CA ASP A 90 23.20 -13.90 13.91
C ASP A 90 22.87 -12.46 13.53
N VAL A 91 22.88 -12.16 12.24
CA VAL A 91 22.68 -10.82 11.69
C VAL A 91 21.61 -10.91 10.62
N ALA A 92 20.64 -10.01 10.70
CA ALA A 92 19.59 -9.92 9.69
C ALA A 92 20.07 -9.16 8.46
N SER A 93 19.71 -9.68 7.29
CA SER A 93 19.92 -9.07 6.00
C SER A 93 18.67 -9.31 5.14
N THR A 94 18.84 -9.69 3.88
CA THR A 94 17.74 -9.80 2.93
C THR A 94 16.85 -11.03 3.17
N TRP A 95 17.41 -12.16 3.59
CA TRP A 95 16.62 -13.41 3.77
C TRP A 95 15.87 -13.48 5.11
N GLU A 96 16.24 -12.60 6.05
CA GLU A 96 15.62 -12.46 7.36
C GLU A 96 14.56 -11.34 7.37
N THR A 97 14.40 -10.65 6.23
CA THR A 97 13.43 -9.56 6.07
C THR A 97 12.19 -10.08 5.35
N PHE A 98 11.04 -9.88 5.97
CA PHE A 98 9.73 -10.29 5.47
C PHE A 98 8.86 -9.06 5.23
N TRP A 99 7.97 -9.14 4.25
CA TRP A 99 6.97 -8.11 3.98
C TRP A 99 5.63 -8.55 4.56
N LEU A 100 5.00 -7.65 5.32
CA LEU A 100 3.67 -7.87 5.87
C LEU A 100 2.60 -7.61 4.81
N TRP A 101 1.68 -8.54 4.70
CA TRP A 101 0.38 -8.34 4.06
C TRP A 101 -0.69 -8.39 5.15
N ARG A 102 -1.45 -7.30 5.29
CA ARG A 102 -2.45 -7.15 6.34
C ARG A 102 -3.76 -7.78 5.88
N VAL A 103 -4.29 -8.69 6.70
CA VAL A 103 -5.60 -9.33 6.48
C VAL A 103 -6.66 -8.68 7.37
N SER A 104 -6.31 -8.43 8.64
CA SER A 104 -7.16 -7.73 9.60
C SER A 104 -6.30 -6.98 10.63
N ASP A 105 -6.89 -6.53 11.75
CA ASP A 105 -6.17 -5.74 12.75
C ASP A 105 -4.97 -6.43 13.38
N ASN A 106 -5.08 -7.76 13.54
CA ASN A 106 -4.04 -8.58 14.15
C ASN A 106 -3.59 -9.73 13.25
N GLU A 107 -4.21 -9.92 12.08
CA GLU A 107 -3.88 -11.04 11.18
C GLU A 107 -3.06 -10.57 10.00
N PHE A 108 -1.95 -11.26 9.77
CA PHE A 108 -0.97 -10.91 8.77
C PHE A 108 -0.47 -12.15 8.05
N GLN A 109 -0.06 -11.93 6.81
CA GLN A 109 0.68 -12.86 6.00
C GLN A 109 2.11 -12.34 5.85
N LEU A 110 3.08 -13.24 5.95
CA LEU A 110 4.50 -12.90 5.88
C LEU A 110 5.05 -13.38 4.54
N ARG A 111 5.39 -12.44 3.66
CA ARG A 111 5.96 -12.74 2.34
C ARG A 111 7.48 -12.63 2.38
N CYS A 112 8.15 -13.62 1.78
CA CYS A 112 9.60 -13.67 1.62
C CYS A 112 10.05 -12.90 0.37
N LEU A 113 11.36 -12.69 0.24
CA LEU A 113 11.97 -12.01 -0.91
C LEU A 113 11.60 -12.65 -2.26
N GLY A 114 11.60 -13.98 -2.33
CA GLY A 114 11.26 -14.77 -3.53
C GLY A 114 9.76 -14.78 -3.86
N GLY A 115 8.95 -14.12 -3.03
CA GLY A 115 7.53 -13.91 -3.22
C GLY A 115 6.63 -15.00 -2.65
N GLN A 116 7.21 -16.02 -2.01
CA GLN A 116 6.46 -17.03 -1.29
C GLN A 116 6.00 -16.52 0.07
N PHE A 117 4.91 -17.06 0.58
CA PHE A 117 4.38 -16.78 1.90
C PHE A 117 4.79 -17.84 2.90
N LEU A 118 4.89 -17.44 4.16
CA LEU A 118 5.06 -18.39 5.25
C LEU A 118 3.79 -19.21 5.43
N THR A 119 3.94 -20.52 5.54
CA THR A 119 2.85 -21.48 5.67
C THR A 119 3.20 -22.46 6.78
N SER A 120 2.24 -22.80 7.64
CA SER A 120 2.41 -23.96 8.52
C SER A 120 2.02 -25.24 7.81
N ASN A 121 2.93 -26.22 7.79
CA ASN A 121 2.59 -27.58 7.40
C ASN A 121 1.64 -28.20 8.44
N SER A 122 0.61 -28.90 7.98
CA SER A 122 -0.40 -29.51 8.86
C SER A 122 0.04 -30.82 9.50
N GLU A 123 1.02 -31.51 8.91
CA GLU A 123 1.47 -32.83 9.38
C GLU A 123 2.41 -32.74 10.60
N ASP A 124 3.41 -31.87 10.53
CA ASP A 124 4.47 -31.73 11.53
C ASP A 124 4.54 -30.34 12.19
N GLY A 125 3.71 -29.39 11.72
CA GLY A 125 3.73 -28.01 12.19
C GLY A 125 4.94 -27.21 11.73
N LEU A 126 5.75 -27.72 10.80
CA LEU A 126 6.93 -26.99 10.30
C LEU A 126 6.51 -25.75 9.51
N ILE A 127 7.16 -24.62 9.76
CA ILE A 127 6.93 -23.40 8.96
C ILE A 127 7.78 -23.45 7.69
N LEU A 128 7.11 -23.35 6.56
CA LEU A 128 7.67 -23.39 5.21
C LEU A 128 7.47 -22.05 4.51
N ALA A 129 8.30 -21.76 3.51
CA ALA A 129 8.19 -20.58 2.64
C ALA A 129 8.00 -21.00 1.18
N THR A 130 7.05 -21.89 0.89
CA THR A 130 6.87 -22.51 -0.43
C THR A 130 5.63 -22.03 -1.19
N SER A 131 4.60 -21.54 -0.48
CA SER A 131 3.33 -21.15 -1.07
C SER A 131 3.43 -19.84 -1.83
N LYS A 132 2.91 -19.78 -3.06
CA LYS A 132 2.84 -18.54 -3.86
C LYS A 132 1.52 -17.79 -3.70
N HIS A 133 0.53 -18.43 -3.07
CA HIS A 133 -0.81 -17.88 -2.94
C HIS A 133 -1.17 -17.74 -1.46
N PRO A 134 -1.53 -16.53 -1.02
CA PRO A 134 -1.94 -16.32 0.35
C PRO A 134 -3.34 -16.89 0.60
N LEU A 135 -3.45 -17.97 1.38
CA LEU A 135 -4.72 -18.54 1.86
C LEU A 135 -4.78 -18.43 3.39
N SER A 136 -5.80 -19.05 3.99
CA SER A 136 -5.95 -19.08 5.46
C SER A 136 -4.81 -19.81 6.17
N THR A 137 -4.10 -20.72 5.50
CA THR A 137 -2.93 -21.44 6.00
C THR A 137 -1.67 -20.59 6.11
N GLU A 138 -1.62 -19.49 5.36
CA GLU A 138 -0.53 -18.52 5.33
C GLU A 138 -0.79 -17.33 6.28
N THR A 139 -1.96 -17.30 6.91
CA THR A 139 -2.40 -16.21 7.78
C THR A 139 -2.07 -16.52 9.24
N PHE A 140 -1.42 -15.58 9.90
CA PHE A 140 -1.04 -15.67 11.31
C PHE A 140 -1.62 -14.48 12.08
N SER A 141 -2.12 -14.74 13.28
CA SER A 141 -2.40 -13.69 14.26
C SER A 141 -1.08 -13.30 14.93
N ILE A 142 -0.75 -12.01 14.92
CA ILE A 142 0.43 -11.45 15.59
C ILE A 142 -0.03 -10.67 16.81
N GLU A 143 0.20 -11.25 17.98
CA GLU A 143 -0.06 -10.63 19.28
C GLU A 143 1.20 -9.86 19.71
N ARG A 144 1.06 -8.61 20.17
CA ARG A 144 2.20 -7.75 20.52
C ARG A 144 2.17 -7.27 21.97
N ASN A 145 3.34 -7.23 22.58
CA ASN A 145 3.60 -6.53 23.84
C ASN A 145 4.91 -5.75 23.71
N ALA A 146 4.79 -4.45 23.43
CA ALA A 146 5.89 -3.57 23.03
C ALA A 146 6.66 -4.13 21.81
N ARG A 147 7.91 -4.57 22.00
CA ARG A 147 8.74 -5.17 20.94
C ARG A 147 8.60 -6.69 20.82
N ARG A 148 8.00 -7.33 21.83
CA ARG A 148 7.81 -8.77 21.84
C ARG A 148 6.55 -9.14 21.11
N VAL A 149 6.58 -10.27 20.42
CA VAL A 149 5.46 -10.80 19.68
C VAL A 149 5.29 -12.29 19.91
N HIS A 150 4.05 -12.72 19.88
CA HIS A 150 3.65 -14.12 19.72
C HIS A 150 2.97 -14.26 18.37
N ILE A 151 3.39 -15.24 17.59
CA ILE A 151 2.82 -15.52 16.28
C ILE A 151 1.98 -16.78 16.43
N ARG A 152 0.69 -16.68 16.14
CA ARG A 152 -0.30 -17.72 16.38
C ARG A 152 -0.98 -18.09 15.07
N LEU A 153 -1.19 -19.38 14.81
CA LEU A 153 -2.04 -19.78 13.69
C LEU A 153 -3.51 -19.54 14.01
N LEU A 154 -4.33 -19.42 12.98
CA LEU A 154 -5.78 -19.30 13.12
C LEU A 154 -6.44 -20.52 13.79
N ASN A 155 -5.81 -21.70 13.72
CA ASN A 155 -6.30 -22.93 14.38
C ASN A 155 -5.90 -23.02 15.88
N GLY A 156 -5.13 -22.07 16.40
CA GLY A 156 -4.87 -21.92 17.83
C GLY A 156 -3.42 -22.16 18.29
N GLY A 157 -2.59 -22.88 17.53
CA GLY A 157 -1.20 -23.14 17.89
C GLY A 157 -0.32 -21.88 17.82
N TYR A 158 0.80 -21.88 18.56
CA TYR A 158 1.81 -20.81 18.50
C TYR A 158 3.08 -21.28 17.80
N VAL A 159 3.69 -20.35 17.07
CA VAL A 159 5.00 -20.53 16.47
C VAL A 159 6.06 -20.50 17.56
N GLN A 160 7.03 -21.40 17.47
CA GLN A 160 8.18 -21.51 18.36
C GLN A 160 9.46 -21.80 17.57
N ALA A 161 10.59 -21.33 18.11
CA ALA A 161 11.91 -21.67 17.62
C ALA A 161 12.50 -22.82 18.46
N THR A 162 12.86 -23.92 17.81
CA THR A 162 13.43 -25.09 18.50
C THR A 162 14.95 -24.96 18.67
N ASN A 163 15.52 -25.75 19.58
CA ASN A 163 16.99 -25.81 19.75
C ASN A 163 17.72 -26.34 18.51
N ASP A 164 17.02 -27.04 17.61
CA ASP A 164 17.55 -27.49 16.32
C ASP A 164 17.43 -26.41 15.22
N HIS A 165 17.16 -25.16 15.61
CA HIS A 165 17.00 -24.00 14.73
C HIS A 165 15.84 -24.10 13.74
N LEU A 166 14.82 -24.90 14.05
CA LEU A 166 13.61 -25.00 13.24
C LEU A 166 12.55 -24.04 13.76
N LEU A 167 11.76 -23.49 12.83
CA LEU A 167 10.55 -22.73 13.15
C LEU A 167 9.33 -23.67 13.00
N ILE A 168 8.65 -23.97 14.10
CA ILE A 168 7.49 -24.89 14.12
C ILE A 168 6.31 -24.25 14.84
N SER A 169 5.10 -24.77 14.63
CA SER A 169 3.84 -24.15 15.04
C SER A 169 3.08 -24.94 16.12
N THR A 170 3.77 -25.89 16.75
CA THR A 170 3.21 -26.90 17.66
C THR A 170 3.10 -26.45 19.11
N TYR A 171 3.38 -25.19 19.44
CA TYR A 171 3.30 -24.73 20.83
C TYR A 171 1.83 -24.57 21.23
N GLN A 172 1.32 -25.48 22.08
CA GLN A 172 -0.12 -25.67 22.29
C GLN A 172 -0.76 -24.75 23.34
N PHE A 173 0.03 -24.17 24.25
CA PHE A 173 -0.47 -23.32 25.33
C PHE A 173 -0.27 -21.85 24.99
N GLN A 174 -1.06 -20.95 25.58
CA GLN A 174 -0.78 -19.53 25.46
C GLN A 174 0.55 -19.21 26.16
N PRO A 175 1.58 -18.72 25.44
CA PRO A 175 2.85 -18.39 26.04
C PRO A 175 2.74 -17.15 26.94
N GLY A 176 3.56 -17.12 27.99
CA GLY A 176 3.82 -15.89 28.74
C GLY A 176 4.68 -14.93 27.93
N TRP A 177 4.83 -13.69 28.41
CA TRP A 177 5.72 -12.68 27.82
C TRP A 177 7.17 -12.77 28.33
N ASP A 178 7.50 -13.84 29.04
CA ASP A 178 8.86 -14.17 29.49
C ASP A 178 9.74 -14.67 28.33
N ASN A 179 11.01 -14.96 28.61
CA ASN A 179 11.92 -15.47 27.59
C ASN A 179 11.64 -16.97 27.37
N ASN A 180 10.76 -17.29 26.43
CA ASN A 180 10.40 -18.66 26.06
C ASN A 180 10.52 -18.90 24.54
N LEU A 181 10.41 -20.16 24.12
CA LEU A 181 10.63 -20.58 22.73
C LEU A 181 9.62 -19.98 21.74
N ALA A 182 8.44 -19.58 22.21
CA ALA A 182 7.38 -18.97 21.41
C ALA A 182 7.43 -17.42 21.40
N THR A 183 8.37 -16.82 22.14
CA THR A 183 8.51 -15.36 22.24
C THR A 183 9.58 -14.85 21.29
N PHE A 184 9.18 -13.94 20.41
CA PHE A 184 10.06 -13.31 19.44
C PHE A 184 10.10 -11.79 19.66
N GLU A 185 11.15 -11.15 19.16
CA GLU A 185 11.19 -9.70 18.97
C GLU A 185 10.90 -9.39 17.50
N LEU A 186 9.98 -8.46 17.26
CA LEU A 186 9.65 -7.97 15.92
C LEU A 186 10.21 -6.56 15.74
N VAL A 187 11.03 -6.40 14.69
CA VAL A 187 11.68 -5.14 14.34
C VAL A 187 11.10 -4.65 13.03
N ILE A 188 10.55 -3.44 13.02
CA ILE A 188 10.15 -2.74 11.81
C ILE A 188 11.40 -2.18 11.14
N VAL A 189 11.73 -2.70 9.95
CA VAL A 189 12.90 -2.27 9.16
C VAL A 189 12.54 -1.07 8.28
N ALA A 190 11.36 -1.12 7.63
CA ALA A 190 10.87 -0.05 6.79
C ALA A 190 9.33 -0.05 6.77
N ASN A 191 8.74 1.14 6.88
CA ASN A 191 7.29 1.37 6.79
C ASN A 191 7.04 2.67 6.01
N ASN A 192 7.41 2.67 4.73
CA ASN A 192 7.44 3.88 3.90
C ASN A 192 6.26 3.97 2.92
N LEU A 193 5.39 2.96 2.89
CA LEU A 193 4.27 2.87 1.95
C LEU A 193 3.00 3.35 2.66
N HIS A 194 2.63 4.61 2.44
CA HIS A 194 1.42 5.22 3.01
C HIS A 194 0.59 5.88 1.92
N GLY A 195 -0.25 5.10 1.23
CA GLY A 195 -1.20 5.61 0.23
C GLY A 195 -2.61 5.05 0.41
N ASP A 196 -3.47 5.25 -0.58
CA ASP A 196 -4.87 4.78 -0.57
C ASP A 196 -4.99 3.29 -0.26
N TYR A 197 -4.10 2.46 -0.83
CA TYR A 197 -4.10 1.01 -0.62
C TYR A 197 -3.90 0.65 0.86
N GLN A 198 -2.84 1.18 1.49
CA GLN A 198 -2.58 0.92 2.91
C GLN A 198 -3.63 1.53 3.84
N LEU A 199 -4.14 2.71 3.51
CA LEU A 199 -5.21 3.33 4.29
C LEU A 199 -6.48 2.49 4.26
N ALA A 200 -6.87 2.03 3.08
CA ALA A 200 -8.09 1.27 2.89
C ALA A 200 -8.03 -0.11 3.56
N ASN A 201 -6.94 -0.85 3.38
CA ASN A 201 -6.73 -2.12 4.10
C ASN A 201 -6.58 -1.92 5.61
N GLY A 202 -5.90 -0.84 6.04
CA GLY A 202 -5.66 -0.57 7.45
C GLY A 202 -6.95 -0.29 8.24
N TYR A 203 -7.88 0.46 7.66
CA TYR A 203 -9.16 0.76 8.30
C TYR A 203 -10.28 -0.25 7.99
N GLY A 204 -10.14 -1.03 6.93
CA GLY A 204 -11.26 -1.78 6.35
C GLY A 204 -12.23 -0.89 5.56
N PRO A 205 -13.15 -1.49 4.78
CA PRO A 205 -13.92 -0.80 3.75
C PRO A 205 -14.80 0.34 4.28
N ASP A 206 -15.51 0.12 5.38
CA ASP A 206 -16.48 1.10 5.89
C ASP A 206 -15.81 2.34 6.49
N LYS A 207 -14.81 2.12 7.36
CA LYS A 207 -14.10 3.21 8.03
C LYS A 207 -13.17 3.94 7.06
N ALA A 208 -12.54 3.24 6.12
CA ALA A 208 -11.77 3.86 5.04
C ALA A 208 -12.63 4.79 4.20
N LYS A 209 -13.85 4.36 3.85
CA LYS A 209 -14.82 5.19 3.12
C LYS A 209 -15.13 6.48 3.86
N MET A 210 -15.48 6.40 5.14
CA MET A 210 -15.75 7.59 5.96
C MET A 210 -14.56 8.55 6.02
N VAL A 211 -13.36 8.03 6.25
CA VAL A 211 -12.13 8.83 6.34
C VAL A 211 -11.82 9.53 5.01
N LEU A 212 -11.90 8.81 3.89
CA LEU A 212 -11.60 9.36 2.57
C LEU A 212 -12.67 10.33 2.07
N GLU A 213 -13.95 10.09 2.35
CA GLU A 213 -15.03 11.02 2.04
C GLU A 213 -14.86 12.35 2.80
N GLU A 214 -14.56 12.28 4.10
CA GLU A 214 -14.33 13.48 4.90
C GLU A 214 -13.08 14.23 4.46
N HIS A 215 -11.99 13.51 4.15
CA HIS A 215 -10.77 14.11 3.63
C HIS A 215 -11.01 14.82 2.30
N ARG A 216 -11.64 14.16 1.31
CA ARG A 216 -11.91 14.78 0.00
C ARG A 216 -12.82 16.00 0.11
N ARG A 217 -13.76 16.01 1.06
CA ARG A 217 -14.70 17.11 1.30
C ARG A 217 -14.06 18.32 1.98
N SER A 218 -13.05 18.11 2.83
CA SER A 218 -12.50 19.16 3.71
C SER A 218 -11.09 19.61 3.35
N PHE A 219 -10.31 18.80 2.63
CA PHE A 219 -8.90 19.07 2.38
C PHE A 219 -8.67 20.16 1.31
N ILE A 220 -9.43 20.12 0.22
CA ILE A 220 -9.48 21.18 -0.80
C ILE A 220 -10.94 21.56 -1.01
N THR A 221 -11.20 22.87 -1.06
CA THR A 221 -12.54 23.44 -1.16
C THR A 221 -12.61 24.53 -2.22
N ALA A 222 -13.81 25.02 -2.52
CA ALA A 222 -14.00 26.18 -3.40
C ALA A 222 -13.21 27.43 -2.95
N LYS A 223 -12.99 27.61 -1.65
CA LYS A 223 -12.23 28.74 -1.11
C LYS A 223 -10.76 28.68 -1.51
N ASP A 224 -10.20 27.49 -1.63
CA ASP A 224 -8.82 27.31 -2.04
C ASP A 224 -8.65 27.69 -3.52
N PHE A 225 -9.59 27.32 -4.39
CA PHE A 225 -9.60 27.76 -5.78
C PHE A 225 -9.71 29.28 -5.91
N ASP A 226 -10.62 29.92 -5.17
CA ASP A 226 -10.75 31.38 -5.11
C ASP A 226 -9.47 32.06 -4.57
N PHE A 227 -8.85 31.47 -3.54
CA PHE A 227 -7.56 31.94 -3.02
C PHE A 227 -6.47 31.89 -4.09
N LEU A 228 -6.30 30.76 -4.78
CA LEU A 228 -5.33 30.60 -5.87
C LEU A 228 -5.54 31.67 -6.96
N SER A 229 -6.81 31.96 -7.30
CA SER A 229 -7.20 32.87 -8.39
C SER A 229 -6.76 34.29 -8.08
N ARG A 230 -7.08 34.74 -6.86
CA ARG A 230 -6.73 36.07 -6.36
C ARG A 230 -5.22 36.29 -6.28
N HIS A 231 -4.43 35.23 -6.16
CA HIS A 231 -2.97 35.28 -6.16
C HIS A 231 -2.36 35.05 -7.56
N GLY A 232 -3.19 35.02 -8.61
CA GLY A 232 -2.76 34.90 -10.00
C GLY A 232 -2.29 33.50 -10.39
N ILE A 233 -2.63 32.47 -9.60
CA ILE A 233 -2.43 31.06 -9.96
C ILE A 233 -3.62 30.65 -10.83
N ASN A 234 -3.35 30.18 -12.04
CA ASN A 234 -4.34 29.90 -13.08
C ASN A 234 -4.29 28.45 -13.58
N THR A 235 -3.53 27.60 -12.90
CA THR A 235 -3.41 26.19 -13.26
C THR A 235 -3.30 25.34 -12.00
N VAL A 236 -4.00 24.21 -11.98
CA VAL A 236 -3.83 23.20 -10.94
C VAL A 236 -3.58 21.84 -11.58
N ARG A 237 -2.64 21.09 -11.00
CA ARG A 237 -2.45 19.67 -11.29
C ARG A 237 -3.16 18.88 -10.20
N ILE A 238 -3.98 17.91 -10.60
CA ILE A 238 -4.71 17.03 -9.69
C ILE A 238 -4.26 15.58 -9.96
N PRO A 239 -3.52 14.95 -9.03
CA PRO A 239 -3.25 13.52 -9.11
C PRO A 239 -4.55 12.72 -8.99
N VAL A 240 -4.75 11.73 -9.85
CA VAL A 240 -5.93 10.86 -9.88
C VAL A 240 -5.51 9.40 -9.92
N GLY A 241 -6.01 8.59 -9.00
CA GLY A 241 -5.76 7.15 -9.01
C GLY A 241 -6.43 6.47 -10.20
N TRP A 242 -5.80 5.44 -10.77
CA TRP A 242 -6.35 4.69 -11.91
C TRP A 242 -7.75 4.11 -11.62
N TRP A 243 -8.05 3.82 -10.35
CA TRP A 243 -9.32 3.28 -9.88
C TRP A 243 -10.51 4.23 -10.08
N ILE A 244 -10.27 5.53 -10.29
CA ILE A 244 -11.32 6.52 -10.58
C ILE A 244 -12.18 6.15 -11.79
N THR A 245 -11.61 5.37 -12.73
CA THR A 245 -12.29 4.90 -13.94
C THR A 245 -13.43 3.92 -13.66
N GLN A 246 -13.47 3.35 -12.45
CA GLN A 246 -14.48 2.40 -11.99
C GLN A 246 -15.35 3.00 -10.88
N ASP A 247 -15.30 4.32 -10.66
CA ASP A 247 -16.18 4.98 -9.71
C ASP A 247 -17.67 4.79 -10.09
N PRO A 248 -18.56 4.66 -9.09
CA PRO A 248 -18.32 4.77 -7.65
C PRO A 248 -17.89 3.45 -6.97
N TYR A 249 -17.68 2.37 -7.72
CA TYR A 249 -17.39 1.02 -7.21
C TYR A 249 -16.05 0.50 -7.74
N PRO A 250 -14.91 1.13 -7.36
CA PRO A 250 -13.60 0.64 -7.76
C PRO A 250 -13.29 -0.74 -7.18
N PRO A 251 -12.29 -1.46 -7.74
CA PRO A 251 -11.88 -2.75 -7.22
C PRO A 251 -11.29 -2.60 -5.81
N SER A 252 -11.54 -3.61 -4.98
CA SER A 252 -10.99 -3.68 -3.62
C SER A 252 -9.45 -3.62 -3.62
N PRO A 253 -8.81 -2.92 -2.66
CA PRO A 253 -9.40 -2.22 -1.53
C PRO A 253 -9.72 -0.74 -1.79
N PHE A 254 -9.59 -0.26 -3.04
CA PHE A 254 -9.77 1.15 -3.33
C PHE A 254 -11.20 1.63 -3.03
N VAL A 255 -11.32 2.90 -2.66
CA VAL A 255 -12.57 3.52 -2.23
C VAL A 255 -12.99 4.58 -3.25
N GLY A 256 -14.21 4.43 -3.78
CA GLY A 256 -14.77 5.33 -4.79
C GLY A 256 -15.14 6.71 -4.27
N GLY A 257 -15.57 7.59 -5.16
CA GLY A 257 -15.99 8.97 -4.85
C GLY A 257 -14.95 10.04 -5.21
N SER A 258 -13.85 9.65 -5.86
CA SER A 258 -12.86 10.59 -6.36
C SER A 258 -13.39 11.36 -7.57
N LEU A 259 -14.23 10.73 -8.40
CA LEU A 259 -14.86 11.35 -9.56
C LEU A 259 -15.80 12.50 -9.15
N ALA A 260 -16.63 12.29 -8.12
CA ALA A 260 -17.52 13.33 -7.61
C ALA A 260 -16.74 14.53 -7.05
N ALA A 261 -15.62 14.29 -6.35
CA ALA A 261 -14.73 15.35 -5.87
C ALA A 261 -14.03 16.08 -7.02
N LEU A 262 -13.68 15.36 -8.10
CA LEU A 262 -13.09 15.94 -9.30
C LEU A 262 -14.10 16.83 -10.06
N ASP A 263 -15.36 16.42 -10.16
CA ASP A 263 -16.43 17.24 -10.76
C ASP A 263 -16.66 18.56 -9.98
N LEU A 264 -16.55 18.51 -8.66
CA LEU A 264 -16.55 19.70 -7.81
C LEU A 264 -15.34 20.60 -8.12
N ALA A 265 -14.15 20.03 -8.32
CA ALA A 265 -12.95 20.78 -8.70
C ALA A 265 -13.16 21.57 -10.00
N PHE A 266 -13.73 20.92 -11.03
CA PHE A 266 -14.06 21.58 -12.30
C PHE A 266 -15.07 22.70 -12.10
N SER A 267 -16.09 22.47 -11.28
CA SER A 267 -17.10 23.49 -10.95
C SER A 267 -16.45 24.70 -10.25
N TRP A 268 -15.61 24.47 -9.24
CA TRP A 268 -14.92 25.54 -8.51
C TRP A 268 -13.98 26.33 -9.40
N ALA A 269 -13.25 25.65 -10.30
CA ALA A 269 -12.38 26.31 -11.27
C ALA A 269 -13.14 27.25 -12.21
N GLN A 270 -14.37 26.87 -12.63
CA GLN A 270 -15.22 27.75 -13.45
C GLN A 270 -15.67 29.00 -12.70
N TYR A 271 -16.07 28.86 -11.43
CA TYR A 271 -16.53 29.99 -10.60
C TYR A 271 -15.39 30.90 -10.12
N ALA A 272 -14.17 30.37 -9.97
CA ALA A 272 -13.02 31.14 -9.52
C ALA A 272 -12.47 32.12 -10.57
N VAL A 273 -12.88 31.99 -11.84
CA VAL A 273 -12.54 32.92 -12.92
C VAL A 273 -13.48 34.14 -12.87
N PRO A 274 -12.98 35.38 -12.65
CA PRO A 274 -13.81 36.57 -12.75
C PRO A 274 -14.42 36.71 -14.17
N PRO A 275 -15.70 37.08 -14.30
CA PRO A 275 -16.42 37.11 -15.59
C PRO A 275 -15.84 38.07 -16.65
N ASN A 276 -14.91 38.95 -16.27
CA ASN A 276 -14.21 39.90 -17.15
C ASN A 276 -12.70 39.65 -17.25
N SER A 277 -12.21 38.47 -16.86
CA SER A 277 -10.79 38.12 -16.95
C SER A 277 -10.52 37.23 -18.17
N SER A 278 -9.37 37.42 -18.82
CA SER A 278 -8.86 36.50 -19.86
C SER A 278 -8.20 35.24 -19.26
N LEU A 279 -8.40 35.00 -17.96
CA LEU A 279 -7.77 33.90 -17.23
C LEU A 279 -8.57 32.63 -17.48
N GLN A 280 -7.96 31.66 -18.14
CA GLN A 280 -8.45 30.29 -18.16
C GLN A 280 -7.85 29.54 -16.97
N TYR A 281 -8.69 28.87 -16.19
CA TYR A 281 -8.24 27.93 -15.17
C TYR A 281 -7.98 26.57 -15.81
N LEU A 282 -6.71 26.18 -15.88
CA LEU A 282 -6.32 24.90 -16.45
C LEU A 282 -6.27 23.84 -15.36
N ILE A 283 -6.93 22.70 -15.59
CA ILE A 283 -6.82 21.50 -14.76
C ILE A 283 -6.04 20.46 -15.55
N SER A 284 -4.91 20.03 -15.01
CA SER A 284 -4.12 18.91 -15.53
C SER A 284 -4.34 17.69 -14.63
N LEU A 285 -4.80 16.58 -15.21
CA LEU A 285 -4.92 15.32 -14.51
C LEU A 285 -3.61 14.54 -14.65
N THR A 286 -3.15 13.92 -13.58
CA THR A 286 -2.04 12.97 -13.68
C THR A 286 -2.39 11.67 -13.00
N PHE A 287 -2.26 10.59 -13.74
CA PHE A 287 -2.24 9.26 -13.18
C PHE A 287 -0.85 9.04 -12.60
N PRO A 288 -0.71 8.66 -11.31
CA PRO A 288 0.55 8.15 -10.83
C PRO A 288 0.93 6.99 -11.74
N ASP A 289 2.08 7.08 -12.41
CA ASP A 289 2.67 5.90 -13.04
C ASP A 289 2.66 4.80 -11.99
N ALA A 290 2.17 3.61 -12.34
CA ALA A 290 2.21 2.47 -11.45
C ALA A 290 3.67 2.26 -11.03
N ILE A 291 4.05 2.75 -9.84
CA ILE A 291 5.30 2.40 -9.18
C ILE A 291 5.11 0.97 -8.65
N PHE A 292 5.00 0.05 -9.59
CA PHE A 292 5.20 -1.37 -9.48
C PHE A 292 6.03 -1.77 -10.70
N THR A 293 7.18 -1.13 -10.90
CA THR A 293 8.21 -1.69 -11.76
C THR A 293 9.04 -2.69 -10.94
N SER A 294 9.03 -3.93 -11.42
CA SER A 294 9.86 -5.09 -11.03
C SER A 294 9.48 -5.96 -9.82
N VAL A 295 8.23 -6.42 -9.73
CA VAL A 295 7.97 -7.86 -9.48
C VAL A 295 6.68 -8.19 -10.24
N GLY A 296 6.75 -9.07 -11.24
CA GLY A 296 5.61 -9.44 -12.07
C GLY A 296 4.43 -9.90 -11.21
N LEU A 297 3.37 -9.10 -11.21
CA LEU A 297 2.04 -9.55 -10.81
C LEU A 297 1.30 -9.82 -12.13
N ASP A 298 1.24 -11.10 -12.51
CA ASP A 298 0.24 -11.56 -13.46
C ASP A 298 -1.14 -11.28 -12.87
N LEU A 299 -1.82 -10.27 -13.42
CA LEU A 299 -3.26 -10.11 -13.27
C LEU A 299 -3.93 -11.23 -14.09
N MET A 300 -4.25 -12.33 -13.43
CA MET A 300 -5.26 -13.25 -13.94
C MET A 300 -6.64 -12.60 -13.76
N VAL A 301 -7.32 -12.44 -14.90
CA VAL A 301 -8.79 -12.38 -15.00
C VAL A 301 -9.37 -13.72 -14.54
#